data_AF-A0A3M0X3Y2-F1
#
_entry.id   AF-A0A3M0X3Y2-F1
#
_cell.length_a   1.000
_cell.length_b   1.000
_cell.length_c   1.000
_cell.angle_alpha   90.00
_cell.angle_beta   90.00
_cell.angle_gamma   90.00
#
_symmetry.space_group_name_H-M   'P 1'
#
loop_
_entity.id
_entity.type
_entity.pdbx_description
1 polymer ?
#
loop_
_entity_poly.entity_id
_entity_poly.type
_entity_poly.pdbx_seq_one_letter_code
_entity_poly.pdbx_strand_id
1 'polypeptide(L)'
;MSENTAENNHQINQQAASAEEMSDYNNNETAMETSVESPIEAAAGQFGLNGQMFVAQLINFLLVLVVLWRFVYKPVVRILDERQEKIEKSIKQAEEIEEKVLKLEDDKERIINEARKQAQEILQKAQEQGEARRKEIIEDAKREVERIITQGKSQLATEKEAMLKELRKDMADAAVKAAARILNDQVDEKKSLSLAEEVIRKIT
;
A
#
# COMPACT_ATOMS: atom_id res chain seq x y z
N MET A 1 -104.78 -87.25 41.09
CA MET A 1 -104.43 -86.25 40.04
C MET A 1 -103.23 -85.39 40.46
N SER A 2 -102.77 -85.58 41.70
CA SER A 2 -101.37 -85.69 42.07
C SER A 2 -100.56 -86.61 41.14
N GLU A 3 -99.32 -86.17 40.91
CA GLU A 3 -98.10 -86.99 40.79
C GLU A 3 -98.07 -88.05 39.69
N ASN A 4 -97.62 -87.69 38.48
CA ASN A 4 -96.50 -88.37 37.79
C ASN A 4 -96.21 -87.75 36.40
N THR A 5 -95.98 -86.44 36.31
CA THR A 5 -95.71 -85.77 35.01
C THR A 5 -94.38 -85.00 35.02
N ALA A 6 -93.48 -85.26 35.97
CA ALA A 6 -92.28 -84.46 36.16
C ALA A 6 -90.93 -85.14 35.86
N GLU A 7 -90.79 -86.47 35.73
CA GLU A 7 -89.43 -87.05 35.72
C GLU A 7 -89.02 -87.92 34.52
N ASN A 8 -89.91 -88.34 33.61
CA ASN A 8 -89.54 -89.46 32.72
C ASN A 8 -89.26 -89.17 31.24
N ASN A 9 -89.16 -87.94 30.75
CA ASN A 9 -88.84 -87.77 29.31
C ASN A 9 -87.89 -86.61 28.97
N HIS A 10 -87.10 -86.17 29.95
CA HIS A 10 -85.97 -85.28 29.71
C HIS A 10 -84.69 -86.01 29.27
N GLN A 11 -84.69 -87.34 29.12
CA GLN A 11 -83.45 -88.11 28.85
C GLN A 11 -83.51 -89.09 27.67
N ILE A 12 -84.66 -89.33 27.03
CA ILE A 12 -84.75 -90.39 26.01
C ILE A 12 -84.54 -89.87 24.57
N ASN A 13 -84.69 -88.56 24.29
CA ASN A 13 -84.60 -88.01 22.93
C ASN A 13 -83.28 -87.31 22.56
N GLN A 14 -82.22 -87.47 23.36
CA GLN A 14 -80.93 -86.84 23.06
C GLN A 14 -79.80 -87.84 22.70
N GLN A 15 -80.07 -89.15 22.76
CA GLN A 15 -79.10 -90.20 22.40
C GLN A 15 -79.41 -90.93 21.08
N ALA A 16 -80.48 -90.58 20.37
CA ALA A 16 -80.79 -91.10 19.03
C ALA A 16 -80.11 -90.30 17.89
N ALA A 17 -79.02 -89.59 18.19
CA ALA A 17 -78.35 -88.64 17.30
C ALA A 17 -76.96 -89.13 16.84
N SER A 18 -76.83 -90.41 16.54
CA SER A 18 -75.62 -90.91 15.87
C SER A 18 -75.90 -92.25 15.19
N ALA A 19 -75.83 -92.22 13.85
CA ALA A 19 -75.90 -93.34 12.91
C ALA A 19 -77.25 -93.56 12.22
N GLU A 20 -77.71 -92.58 11.44
CA GLU A 20 -78.39 -92.88 10.17
C GLU A 20 -78.36 -91.67 9.23
N GLU A 21 -77.98 -91.97 7.98
CA GLU A 21 -78.19 -91.20 6.73
C GLU A 21 -77.51 -89.84 6.52
N MET A 22 -76.56 -89.84 5.58
CA MET A 22 -76.70 -89.20 4.26
C MET A 22 -75.40 -89.48 3.48
N SER A 23 -75.39 -90.35 2.47
CA SER A 23 -75.87 -90.07 1.10
C SER A 23 -75.70 -88.59 0.76
N ASP A 24 -74.63 -88.26 0.05
CA ASP A 24 -74.79 -87.75 -1.31
C ASP A 24 -73.45 -87.59 -2.01
N TYR A 25 -73.37 -88.24 -3.18
CA TYR A 25 -72.46 -87.91 -4.26
C TYR A 25 -72.94 -86.62 -4.93
N ASN A 26 -72.12 -85.56 -5.00
CA ASN A 26 -72.05 -84.73 -6.21
C ASN A 26 -70.80 -83.83 -6.27
N ASN A 27 -70.44 -83.54 -7.51
CA ASN A 27 -69.24 -82.95 -8.07
C ASN A 27 -69.08 -81.42 -7.87
N ASN A 28 -67.82 -81.03 -8.00
CA ASN A 28 -67.30 -79.80 -8.60
C ASN A 28 -67.39 -78.46 -7.84
N GLU A 29 -66.21 -77.81 -7.82
CA GLU A 29 -65.88 -76.40 -7.61
C GLU A 29 -65.84 -75.79 -6.19
N THR A 30 -64.58 -75.51 -5.79
CA THR A 30 -64.10 -74.28 -5.16
C THR A 30 -64.51 -73.99 -3.71
N ALA A 31 -63.61 -74.33 -2.78
CA ALA A 31 -62.99 -73.37 -1.85
C ALA A 31 -61.89 -74.05 -1.01
N MET A 32 -60.90 -73.24 -0.61
CA MET A 32 -59.79 -73.47 0.33
C MET A 32 -60.22 -74.30 1.56
N GLU A 33 -59.38 -75.09 2.25
CA GLU A 33 -58.06 -74.77 2.81
C GLU A 33 -57.48 -76.07 3.45
N THR A 34 -56.18 -76.06 3.77
CA THR A 34 -55.42 -77.00 4.62
C THR A 34 -54.72 -78.21 3.98
N SER A 35 -53.51 -77.98 3.49
CA SER A 35 -52.36 -78.74 3.98
C SER A 35 -51.13 -77.85 3.99
N VAL A 36 -50.60 -77.71 5.20
CA VAL A 36 -49.39 -77.01 5.58
C VAL A 36 -48.21 -77.54 4.79
N GLU A 37 -47.67 -76.68 3.93
CA GLU A 37 -46.24 -76.35 3.86
C GLU A 37 -45.21 -77.50 3.88
N SER A 38 -44.54 -77.66 2.73
CA SER A 38 -43.08 -77.62 2.71
C SER A 38 -42.64 -76.37 1.90
N PRO A 39 -42.33 -75.25 2.57
CA PRO A 39 -41.78 -74.04 1.93
C PRO A 39 -40.33 -74.23 1.46
N ILE A 40 -39.75 -75.41 1.69
CA ILE A 40 -38.34 -75.69 1.42
C ILE A 40 -38.10 -76.06 -0.04
N GLU A 41 -39.10 -76.58 -0.76
CA GLU A 41 -38.90 -76.99 -2.17
C GLU A 41 -39.14 -75.84 -3.16
N ALA A 42 -40.08 -74.93 -2.86
CA ALA A 42 -40.21 -73.64 -3.56
C ALA A 42 -39.06 -72.69 -3.22
N ALA A 43 -38.53 -72.75 -1.99
CA ALA A 43 -37.28 -72.07 -1.67
C ALA A 43 -36.08 -72.74 -2.37
N ALA A 44 -36.00 -74.05 -2.52
CA ALA A 44 -34.88 -74.72 -3.20
C ALA A 44 -34.88 -74.54 -4.73
N GLY A 45 -36.05 -74.37 -5.36
CA GLY A 45 -36.17 -73.95 -6.76
C GLY A 45 -35.88 -72.46 -6.99
N GLN A 46 -36.14 -71.62 -5.99
CA GLN A 46 -35.77 -70.19 -5.97
C GLN A 46 -34.30 -69.97 -5.55
N PHE A 47 -33.75 -70.90 -4.75
CA PHE A 47 -32.33 -71.13 -4.49
C PHE A 47 -31.77 -72.13 -5.48
N GLY A 48 -32.16 -71.98 -6.75
CA GLY A 48 -31.51 -72.68 -7.84
C GLY A 48 -30.01 -72.45 -7.72
N LEU A 49 -29.28 -73.51 -7.34
CA LEU A 49 -27.83 -73.60 -7.51
C LEU A 49 -27.52 -73.69 -9.01
N ASN A 50 -28.03 -72.73 -9.77
CA ASN A 50 -27.52 -72.36 -11.07
C ASN A 50 -26.19 -71.68 -10.78
N GLY A 51 -25.13 -72.49 -10.61
CA GLY A 51 -23.75 -71.99 -10.59
C GLY A 51 -23.50 -71.05 -11.78
N GLN A 52 -24.20 -71.26 -12.90
CA GLN A 52 -24.24 -70.37 -14.04
C GLN A 52 -24.82 -68.96 -13.74
N MET A 53 -25.89 -68.85 -12.96
CA MET A 53 -26.47 -67.55 -12.56
C MET A 53 -25.60 -66.84 -11.51
N PHE A 54 -25.02 -67.61 -10.57
CA PHE A 54 -24.05 -67.08 -9.60
C PHE A 54 -22.78 -66.57 -10.29
N VAL A 55 -22.24 -67.33 -11.25
CA VAL A 55 -21.09 -66.91 -12.07
C VAL A 55 -21.43 -65.69 -12.91
N ALA A 56 -22.63 -65.61 -13.51
CA ALA A 56 -23.07 -64.43 -14.25
C ALA A 56 -23.17 -63.19 -13.34
N GLN A 57 -23.72 -63.33 -12.13
CA GLN A 57 -23.79 -62.24 -11.14
C GLN A 57 -22.40 -61.83 -10.66
N LEU A 58 -21.49 -62.79 -10.45
CA LEU A 58 -20.11 -62.53 -10.06
C LEU A 58 -19.36 -61.77 -11.17
N ILE A 59 -19.50 -62.20 -12.43
CA ILE A 59 -18.93 -61.49 -13.58
C ILE A 59 -19.48 -60.07 -13.67
N ASN A 60 -20.79 -59.88 -13.47
CA ASN A 60 -21.41 -58.55 -13.46
C ASN A 60 -20.83 -57.67 -12.34
N PHE A 61 -20.73 -58.20 -11.12
CA PHE A 61 -20.13 -57.51 -9.99
C PHE A 61 -18.67 -57.14 -10.26
N LEU A 62 -17.86 -58.06 -10.79
CA LEU A 62 -16.47 -57.80 -11.17
C LEU A 62 -16.37 -56.75 -12.28
N LEU A 63 -17.25 -56.79 -13.28
CA LEU A 63 -17.28 -55.80 -14.35
C LEU A 63 -17.56 -54.40 -13.80
N VAL A 64 -18.57 -54.25 -12.93
CA VAL A 64 -18.86 -52.99 -12.25
C VAL A 64 -17.70 -52.57 -11.34
N LEU A 65 -17.11 -53.50 -10.58
CA LEU A 65 -15.99 -53.22 -9.69
C LEU A 65 -14.76 -52.70 -10.46
N VAL A 66 -14.45 -53.29 -11.61
CA VAL A 66 -13.33 -52.85 -12.47
C VAL A 66 -13.62 -51.45 -13.04
N VAL A 67 -14.85 -51.19 -13.48
CA VAL A 67 -15.26 -49.85 -13.93
C VAL A 67 -15.13 -48.84 -12.79
N LEU A 68 -15.65 -49.16 -11.60
CA LEU A 68 -15.62 -48.26 -10.45
C LEU A 68 -14.19 -48.00 -9.98
N TRP A 69 -13.35 -49.03 -9.91
CA TRP A 69 -11.95 -48.91 -9.56
C TRP A 69 -11.21 -48.02 -10.58
N ARG A 70 -11.45 -48.18 -11.88
CA ARG A 70 -10.75 -47.40 -12.89
C ARG A 70 -11.26 -45.95 -13.02
N PHE A 71 -12.55 -45.72 -12.83
CA PHE A 71 -13.20 -44.42 -13.04
C PHE A 71 -13.35 -43.58 -11.77
N VAL A 72 -13.51 -44.18 -10.58
CA VAL A 72 -13.75 -43.43 -9.33
C VAL A 72 -12.49 -43.29 -8.49
N TYR A 73 -11.69 -44.36 -8.37
CA TYR A 73 -10.47 -44.31 -7.54
C TYR A 73 -9.50 -43.23 -8.01
N LYS A 74 -9.23 -43.16 -9.33
CA LYS A 74 -8.26 -42.23 -9.89
C LYS A 74 -8.66 -40.75 -9.69
N PRO A 75 -9.91 -40.30 -9.95
CA PRO A 75 -10.33 -38.94 -9.62
C PRO A 75 -10.32 -38.62 -8.13
N VAL A 76 -10.72 -39.57 -7.26
CA VAL A 76 -10.74 -39.33 -5.81
C VAL A 76 -9.34 -39.11 -5.25
N VAL A 77 -8.39 -39.99 -5.60
CA VAL A 77 -6.98 -39.83 -5.19
C VAL A 77 -6.41 -38.51 -5.72
N ARG A 78 -6.67 -38.17 -6.99
CA ARG A 78 -6.23 -36.91 -7.58
C ARG A 78 -6.75 -35.68 -6.82
N ILE A 79 -8.02 -35.67 -6.40
CA ILE A 79 -8.59 -34.55 -5.64
C ILE A 79 -7.93 -34.43 -4.26
N LEU A 80 -7.60 -35.57 -3.62
CA LEU A 80 -6.90 -35.57 -2.33
C LEU A 80 -5.47 -35.05 -2.48
N ASP A 81 -4.74 -35.49 -3.50
CA ASP A 81 -3.39 -35.01 -3.81
C ASP A 81 -3.41 -33.50 -4.12
N GLU A 82 -4.33 -33.03 -4.96
CA GLU A 82 -4.49 -31.59 -5.28
C GLU A 82 -4.82 -30.77 -4.01
N ARG A 83 -5.64 -31.32 -3.09
CA ARG A 83 -5.91 -30.66 -1.81
C ARG A 83 -4.67 -30.61 -0.92
N GLN A 84 -3.93 -31.71 -0.83
CA GLN A 84 -2.70 -31.78 -0.04
C GLN A 84 -1.65 -30.78 -0.56
N GLU A 85 -1.40 -30.78 -1.88
CA GLU A 85 -0.47 -29.86 -2.53
C GLU A 85 -0.90 -28.41 -2.32
N LYS A 86 -2.19 -28.10 -2.46
CA LYS A 86 -2.70 -26.74 -2.24
C LYS A 86 -2.49 -26.28 -0.79
N ILE A 87 -2.75 -27.15 0.19
CA ILE A 87 -2.53 -26.83 1.61
C ILE A 87 -1.04 -26.60 1.88
N GLU A 88 -0.17 -27.51 1.45
CA GLU A 88 1.27 -27.38 1.64
C GLU A 88 1.81 -26.10 0.99
N LYS A 89 1.39 -25.82 -0.24
CA LYS A 89 1.75 -24.58 -0.94
C LYS A 89 1.24 -23.35 -0.21
N SER A 90 0.03 -23.38 0.34
CA SER A 90 -0.55 -22.23 1.04
C SER A 90 0.17 -21.95 2.35
N ILE A 91 0.58 -23.00 3.08
CA ILE A 91 1.39 -22.88 4.31
C ILE A 91 2.77 -22.33 3.98
N LYS A 92 3.48 -22.91 2.99
CA LYS A 92 4.79 -22.40 2.55
C LYS A 92 4.72 -20.95 2.09
N GLN A 93 3.68 -20.58 1.35
CA GLN A 93 3.47 -19.20 0.93
C GLN A 93 3.21 -18.27 2.12
N ALA A 94 2.46 -18.70 3.12
CA ALA A 94 2.23 -17.91 4.33
C ALA A 94 3.53 -17.67 5.10
N GLU A 95 4.35 -18.71 5.30
CA GLU A 95 5.67 -18.62 5.94
C GLU A 95 6.61 -17.68 5.17
N GLU A 96 6.67 -17.81 3.84
CA GLU A 96 7.47 -16.92 3.00
C GLU A 96 7.00 -15.46 3.07
N ILE A 97 5.68 -15.23 3.14
CA ILE A 97 5.11 -13.88 3.28
C ILE A 97 5.50 -13.29 4.63
N GLU A 98 5.40 -14.06 5.71
CA GLU A 98 5.79 -13.62 7.05
C GLU A 98 7.29 -13.24 7.09
N GLU A 99 8.17 -14.07 6.55
CA GLU A 99 9.59 -13.77 6.46
C GLU A 99 9.87 -12.51 5.61
N LYS A 100 9.17 -12.36 4.48
CA LYS A 100 9.27 -11.16 3.62
C LYS A 100 8.79 -9.91 4.34
N VAL A 101 7.70 -9.99 5.11
CA VAL A 101 7.17 -8.85 5.88
C VAL A 101 8.18 -8.42 6.93
N LEU A 102 8.75 -9.34 7.70
CA LEU A 102 9.78 -9.02 8.69
C LEU A 102 11.01 -8.35 8.05
N LYS A 103 11.47 -8.88 6.91
CA LYS A 103 12.58 -8.27 6.15
C LYS A 103 12.23 -6.87 5.64
N LEU A 104 11.01 -6.67 5.13
CA LEU A 104 10.55 -5.37 4.65
C LEU A 104 10.42 -4.35 5.79
N GLU A 105 10.03 -4.78 6.98
CA GLU A 105 9.97 -3.90 8.16
C GLU A 105 11.38 -3.45 8.58
N ASP A 106 12.34 -4.37 8.65
CA ASP A 106 13.75 -4.04 8.94
C ASP A 106 14.35 -3.11 7.87
N ASP A 107 14.15 -3.44 6.59
CA ASP A 107 14.61 -2.60 5.48
C ASP A 107 13.98 -1.20 5.51
N LYS A 108 12.68 -1.11 5.82
CA LYS A 108 11.99 0.16 5.96
C LYS A 108 12.59 0.99 7.09
N GLU A 109 12.80 0.39 8.26
CA GLU A 109 13.40 1.08 9.40
C GLU A 109 14.83 1.55 9.07
N ARG A 110 15.63 0.68 8.45
CA ARG A 110 16.98 1.00 7.97
C ARG A 110 16.98 2.16 6.98
N ILE A 111 16.09 2.15 5.99
CA ILE A 111 15.96 3.24 4.99
C ILE A 111 15.54 4.55 5.66
N ILE A 112 14.59 4.51 6.60
CA ILE A 112 14.15 5.72 7.32
C ILE A 112 15.29 6.29 8.15
N ASN A 113 16.04 5.45 8.86
CA ASN A 113 17.16 5.88 9.68
C ASN A 113 18.30 6.45 8.83
N GLU A 114 18.63 5.81 7.71
CA GLU A 114 19.63 6.30 6.76
C GLU A 114 19.19 7.64 6.15
N ALA A 115 17.92 7.77 5.73
CA ALA A 115 17.38 9.02 5.20
C ALA A 115 17.43 10.16 6.24
N ARG A 116 17.13 9.88 7.51
CA ARG A 116 17.24 10.85 8.61
C ARG A 116 18.68 11.29 8.84
N LYS A 117 19.62 10.35 8.81
CA LYS A 117 21.06 10.65 8.95
C LYS A 117 21.54 11.53 7.79
N GLN A 118 21.22 11.17 6.55
CA GLN A 118 21.57 11.97 5.38
C GLN A 118 20.93 13.37 5.43
N ALA A 119 19.68 13.48 5.88
CA ALA A 119 19.02 14.78 6.05
C ALA A 119 19.73 15.65 7.10
N GLN A 120 20.15 15.07 8.23
CA GLN A 120 20.93 15.77 9.26
C GLN A 120 22.29 16.23 8.72
N GLU A 121 23.00 15.36 7.98
CA GLU A 121 24.28 15.71 7.35
C GLU A 121 24.12 16.84 6.31
N ILE A 122 23.05 16.81 5.51
CA ILE A 122 22.75 17.89 4.55
C ILE A 122 22.48 19.20 5.28
N LEU A 123 21.67 19.17 6.36
CA LEU A 123 21.36 20.36 7.13
C LEU A 123 22.61 20.95 7.79
N GLN A 124 23.47 20.11 8.38
CA GLN A 124 24.73 20.53 8.97
C GLN A 124 25.65 21.17 7.92
N LYS A 125 25.84 20.51 6.77
CA LYS A 125 26.65 21.07 5.66
C LYS A 125 26.08 22.39 5.16
N ALA A 126 24.76 22.51 5.03
CA ALA A 126 24.11 23.74 4.60
C ALA A 126 24.32 24.89 5.62
N GLN A 127 24.26 24.59 6.92
CA GLN A 127 24.55 25.56 7.98
C GLN A 127 26.02 26.01 7.94
N GLU A 128 26.96 25.06 7.86
CA GLU A 128 28.40 25.37 7.78
C GLU A 128 28.74 26.22 6.54
N GLN A 129 28.21 25.84 5.38
CA GLN A 129 28.38 26.61 4.13
C GLN A 129 27.72 27.99 4.22
N GLY A 130 26.54 28.08 4.83
CA GLY A 130 25.83 29.34 5.05
C GLY A 130 26.61 30.28 5.96
N GLU A 131 27.18 29.78 7.05
CA GLU A 131 28.02 30.56 7.94
C GLU A 131 29.34 31.00 7.29
N ALA A 132 29.99 30.10 6.54
CA ALA A 132 31.21 30.42 5.81
C ALA A 132 30.96 31.52 4.78
N ARG A 133 29.90 31.39 3.96
CA ARG A 133 29.51 32.40 2.98
C ARG A 133 29.10 33.72 3.63
N ARG A 134 28.41 33.68 4.78
CA ARG A 134 28.08 34.90 5.53
C ARG A 134 29.35 35.62 5.98
N LYS A 135 30.34 34.89 6.51
CA LYS A 135 31.63 35.48 6.92
C LYS A 135 32.36 36.10 5.73
N GLU A 136 32.44 35.37 4.62
CA GLU A 136 33.03 35.84 3.36
C GLU A 136 32.39 37.15 2.87
N ILE A 137 31.05 37.19 2.78
CA ILE A 137 30.30 38.39 2.37
C ILE A 137 30.60 39.58 3.30
N ILE A 138 30.65 39.35 4.61
CA ILE A 138 30.95 40.42 5.58
C ILE A 138 32.38 40.92 5.40
N GLU A 139 33.35 40.04 5.17
CA GLU A 139 34.74 40.43 4.94
C GLU A 139 34.91 41.19 3.62
N ASP A 140 34.28 40.72 2.54
CA ASP A 140 34.28 41.41 1.25
C ASP A 140 33.64 42.79 1.36
N ALA A 141 32.49 42.89 2.04
CA ALA A 141 31.84 44.18 2.28
C ALA A 141 32.75 45.14 3.06
N LYS A 142 33.46 44.66 4.08
CA LYS A 142 34.42 45.48 4.83
C LYS A 142 35.58 45.95 3.95
N ARG A 143 36.17 45.05 3.14
CA ARG A 143 37.24 45.39 2.19
C ARG A 143 36.77 46.44 1.18
N GLU A 144 35.57 46.28 0.66
CA GLU A 144 34.99 47.21 -0.32
C GLU A 144 34.70 48.58 0.31
N VAL A 145 34.15 48.61 1.53
CA VAL A 145 33.94 49.86 2.28
C VAL A 145 35.27 50.58 2.53
N GLU A 146 36.31 49.86 2.95
CA GLU A 146 37.64 50.44 3.16
C GLU A 146 38.25 50.99 1.86
N ARG A 147 38.06 50.27 0.75
CA ARG A 147 38.47 50.72 -0.59
C ARG A 147 37.76 52.01 -0.99
N ILE A 148 36.44 52.07 -0.80
CA ILE A 148 35.62 53.26 -1.10
C ILE A 148 36.05 54.45 -0.25
N ILE A 149 36.27 54.25 1.06
CA ILE A 149 36.72 55.33 1.97
C ILE A 149 38.10 55.84 1.55
N THR A 150 39.03 54.95 1.23
CA THR A 150 40.39 55.31 0.83
C THR A 150 40.37 56.08 -0.50
N GLN A 151 39.61 55.60 -1.48
CA GLN A 151 39.42 56.28 -2.76
C GLN A 151 38.77 57.64 -2.58
N GLY A 152 37.72 57.75 -1.75
CA GLY A 152 37.04 59.01 -1.44
C GLY A 152 37.96 60.02 -0.77
N LYS A 153 38.80 59.59 0.19
CA LYS A 153 39.82 60.46 0.81
C LYS A 153 40.84 60.98 -0.21
N SER A 154 41.29 60.13 -1.13
CA SER A 154 42.21 60.53 -2.19
C SER A 154 41.59 61.53 -3.16
N GLN A 155 40.33 61.33 -3.54
CA GLN A 155 39.58 62.27 -4.38
C GLN A 155 39.37 63.61 -3.68
N LEU A 156 38.94 63.59 -2.42
CA LEU A 156 38.74 64.79 -1.61
C LEU A 156 40.05 65.60 -1.46
N ALA A 157 41.18 64.93 -1.26
CA ALA A 157 42.48 65.59 -1.17
C ALA A 157 42.85 66.30 -2.48
N THR A 158 42.64 65.63 -3.61
CA THR A 158 42.89 66.17 -4.95
C THR A 158 41.99 67.37 -5.25
N GLU A 159 40.70 67.25 -4.93
CA GLU A 159 39.71 68.31 -5.15
C GLU A 159 39.98 69.53 -4.26
N LYS A 160 40.40 69.31 -3.00
CA LYS A 160 40.83 70.39 -2.11
C LYS A 160 42.03 71.15 -2.66
N GLU A 161 43.02 70.44 -3.22
CA GLU A 161 44.17 71.09 -3.85
C GLU A 161 43.76 71.93 -5.07
N ALA A 162 42.87 71.39 -5.91
CA ALA A 162 42.31 72.11 -7.05
C ALA A 162 41.55 73.38 -6.61
N MET A 163 40.67 73.26 -5.62
CA MET A 163 39.92 74.40 -5.06
C MET A 163 40.85 75.47 -4.46
N LEU A 164 41.90 75.09 -3.74
CA LEU A 164 42.87 76.04 -3.19
C LEU A 164 43.65 76.77 -4.29
N LYS A 165 43.98 76.08 -5.39
CA LYS A 165 44.65 76.68 -6.54
C LYS A 165 43.75 77.69 -7.25
N GLU A 166 42.48 77.35 -7.43
CA GLU A 166 41.48 78.25 -8.01
C GLU A 166 41.23 79.47 -7.13
N LEU A 167 41.05 79.27 -5.81
CA LEU A 167 40.90 80.36 -4.85
C LEU A 167 42.09 81.33 -4.86
N ARG A 168 43.33 80.82 -4.95
CA ARG A 168 44.52 81.67 -5.05
C ARG A 168 44.52 82.53 -6.31
N LYS A 169 44.05 81.97 -7.44
CA LYS A 169 43.92 82.70 -8.70
C LYS A 169 42.87 83.81 -8.57
N ASP A 170 41.71 83.51 -8.02
CA ASP A 170 40.63 84.48 -7.81
C ASP A 170 41.06 85.61 -6.86
N MET A 171 41.79 85.29 -5.80
CA MET A 171 42.36 86.29 -4.89
C MET A 171 43.40 87.18 -5.58
N ALA A 172 44.26 86.61 -6.43
CA ALA A 172 45.24 87.39 -7.20
C ALA A 172 44.52 88.35 -8.17
N ASP A 173 43.52 87.88 -8.90
CA ASP A 173 42.72 88.71 -9.81
C ASP A 173 41.97 89.82 -9.06
N ALA A 174 41.40 89.52 -7.88
CA ALA A 174 40.75 90.51 -7.04
C ALA A 174 41.74 91.56 -6.51
N ALA A 175 42.94 91.15 -6.08
CA ALA A 175 43.98 92.04 -5.60
C ALA A 175 44.48 92.98 -6.71
N VAL A 176 44.69 92.47 -7.93
CA VAL A 176 45.06 93.28 -9.10
C VAL A 176 43.97 94.29 -9.42
N LYS A 177 42.69 93.89 -9.44
CA LYS A 177 41.56 94.81 -9.67
C LYS A 177 41.47 95.90 -8.58
N ALA A 178 41.68 95.54 -7.31
CA ALA A 178 41.68 96.49 -6.21
C ALA A 178 42.85 97.48 -6.32
N ALA A 179 44.05 97.00 -6.60
CA ALA A 179 45.23 97.84 -6.81
C ALA A 179 45.04 98.78 -8.01
N ALA A 180 44.50 98.28 -9.13
CA ALA A 180 44.19 99.09 -10.30
C ALA A 180 43.18 100.21 -9.97
N ARG A 181 42.15 99.91 -9.15
CA ARG A 181 41.16 100.90 -8.72
C ARG A 181 41.76 101.97 -7.81
N ILE A 182 42.56 101.58 -6.81
CA ILE A 182 43.27 102.51 -5.92
C ILE A 182 44.24 103.40 -6.71
N LEU A 183 44.97 102.82 -7.66
CA LEU A 183 45.88 103.57 -8.54
C LEU A 183 45.10 104.59 -9.37
N ASN A 184 43.96 104.20 -9.95
CA ASN A 184 43.11 105.11 -10.72
C ASN A 184 42.55 106.25 -9.84
N ASP A 185 42.14 105.95 -8.61
CA ASP A 185 41.62 106.95 -7.66
C ASP A 185 42.73 107.91 -7.14
N GLN A 186 44.00 107.49 -7.10
CA GLN A 186 45.15 108.29 -6.64
C GLN A 186 45.84 109.08 -7.75
N VAL A 187 45.60 108.72 -9.01
CA VAL A 187 46.12 109.41 -10.19
C VAL A 187 45.19 110.58 -10.51
N ASP A 188 45.40 111.67 -9.79
CA ASP A 188 44.81 112.98 -10.11
C ASP A 188 45.53 113.56 -11.34
N GLU A 189 44.83 114.36 -12.14
CA GLU A 189 45.31 114.94 -13.42
C GLU A 189 46.64 115.70 -13.25
N LYS A 190 46.86 116.26 -12.05
CA LYS A 190 48.09 116.96 -11.66
C LYS A 190 49.30 116.04 -11.37
N LYS A 191 49.11 114.79 -10.88
CA LYS A 191 50.20 113.82 -10.63
C LYS A 191 50.68 113.14 -11.92
N SER A 192 49.79 112.98 -12.90
CA SER A 192 50.12 112.41 -14.21
C SER A 192 51.11 113.28 -14.98
N LEU A 193 50.95 114.61 -14.93
CA LEU A 193 51.87 115.57 -15.55
C LEU A 193 53.27 115.54 -14.91
N SER A 194 53.37 115.46 -13.58
CA SER A 194 54.68 115.41 -12.91
C SER A 194 55.43 114.10 -13.13
N LEU A 195 54.71 112.97 -13.21
CA LEU A 195 55.33 111.67 -13.54
C LEU A 195 55.79 111.61 -15.00
N ALA A 196 55.04 112.20 -15.93
CA ALA A 196 55.45 112.31 -17.33
C ALA A 196 56.70 113.18 -17.48
N GLU A 197 56.78 114.32 -16.78
CA GLU A 197 57.99 115.15 -16.74
C GLU A 197 59.19 114.43 -16.12
N GLU A 198 58.99 113.63 -15.07
CA GLU A 198 60.07 112.88 -14.42
C GLU A 198 60.63 111.76 -15.30
N VAL A 199 59.78 111.03 -16.04
CA VAL A 199 60.22 109.98 -16.98
C VAL A 199 61.00 110.58 -18.16
N ILE A 200 60.52 111.71 -18.71
CA ILE A 200 61.22 112.41 -19.81
C ILE A 200 62.60 112.91 -19.35
N ARG A 201 62.71 113.40 -18.10
CA ARG A 201 63.97 113.85 -17.49
C ARG A 201 64.94 112.72 -17.14
N LYS A 202 64.48 111.48 -17.07
CA LYS A 202 65.34 110.31 -16.77
C LYS A 202 65.85 109.61 -18.03
N ILE A 203 65.21 109.86 -19.18
CA ILE A 203 65.59 109.31 -20.50
C ILE A 203 66.38 110.33 -21.32
N THR A 204 66.24 111.63 -21.03
CA THR A 204 67.05 112.73 -21.60
C THR A 204 68.09 113.18 -20.60
#